data_AF-A0A8T4KGH3-F1
#
_entry.id   AF-A0A8T4KGH3-F1
#
_cell.length_a   1.000
_cell.length_b   1.000
_cell.length_c   1.000
_cell.angle_alpha   90.00
_cell.angle_beta   90.00
_cell.angle_gamma   90.00
#
_symmetry.space_group_name_H-M   'P 1'
#
loop_
_entity.id
_entity.type
_entity.pdbx_description
1 polymer ?
#
loop_
_entity_poly.entity_id
_entity_poly.type
_entity_poly.pdbx_seq_one_letter_code
_entity_poly.pdbx_strand_id
1 'polypeptide(L)'
;MPKNRIFSKIKEVWIKNRDGSIERFNKEKVKNTLVKVGAPLRIASEIATKTFSWSKSKKEVDIHELEKKVFELTAKKSIEAAYAFKDFTTQKVIGRVRQQFTRKEVARMMTCLFVIIQIYSFRAEYFSLNRGLLILLTSIITSSIVLWLYVGRIEMWKHLITGILISVSLSVIGALILDIKLEGIVIAASAALPVSTMVNVLKT
;
A
#
# COMPACT_ATOMS: atom_id res chain seq x y z
N MET A 1 17.54 63.33 -7.31
CA MET A 1 17.92 62.21 -6.41
C MET A 1 16.69 61.32 -6.15
N PRO A 2 16.86 60.00 -5.94
CA PRO A 2 16.10 58.98 -6.65
C PRO A 2 14.75 58.59 -6.04
N LYS A 3 13.89 58.05 -6.93
CA LYS A 3 12.52 57.56 -6.73
C LYS A 3 12.48 56.41 -5.70
N ASN A 4 11.68 56.59 -4.65
CA ASN A 4 11.23 55.53 -3.75
C ASN A 4 10.55 54.40 -4.55
N ARG A 5 11.26 53.28 -4.75
CA ARG A 5 10.64 52.01 -5.15
C ARG A 5 10.06 51.38 -3.89
N ILE A 6 8.75 51.55 -3.70
CA ILE A 6 7.97 50.71 -2.78
C ILE A 6 8.00 49.30 -3.39
N PHE A 7 8.91 48.47 -2.90
CA PHE A 7 8.87 47.04 -3.14
C PHE A 7 7.55 46.53 -2.55
N SER A 8 6.57 46.26 -3.40
CA SER A 8 5.34 45.59 -2.99
C SER A 8 5.73 44.24 -2.39
N LYS A 9 5.60 44.11 -1.06
CA LYS A 9 5.87 42.89 -0.31
C LYS A 9 5.05 41.76 -0.96
N ILE A 10 5.71 40.84 -1.66
CA ILE A 10 5.04 39.64 -2.19
C ILE A 10 4.50 38.90 -0.98
N LYS A 11 3.17 38.87 -0.84
CA LYS A 11 2.49 38.15 0.25
C LYS A 11 2.84 36.66 0.09
N GLU A 12 3.69 36.16 0.98
CA GLU A 12 4.03 34.73 1.01
C GLU A 12 2.77 33.92 1.36
N VAL A 13 2.48 32.91 0.56
CA VAL A 13 1.34 31.99 0.78
C VAL A 13 1.91 30.65 1.21
N TRP A 14 1.38 30.13 2.31
CA TRP A 14 1.79 28.85 2.89
C TRP A 14 0.75 27.78 2.60
N ILE A 15 1.21 26.57 2.30
CA ILE A 15 0.39 25.38 2.06
C ILE A 15 0.60 24.42 3.22
N LYS A 16 -0.49 24.04 3.87
CA LYS A 16 -0.48 22.94 4.84
C LYS A 16 -0.69 21.63 4.10
N ASN A 17 0.33 20.79 4.10
CA ASN A 17 0.31 19.46 3.52
C ASN A 17 -0.49 18.48 4.40
N ARG A 18 -0.82 17.32 3.83
CA ARG A 18 -1.60 16.27 4.51
C ARG A 18 -0.89 15.65 5.72
N ASP A 19 0.43 15.72 5.76
CA ASP A 19 1.27 15.28 6.87
C ASP A 19 1.42 16.35 7.97
N GLY A 20 0.72 17.48 7.83
CA GLY A 20 0.82 18.62 8.74
C GLY A 20 2.03 19.52 8.49
N SER A 21 2.93 19.17 7.57
CA SER A 21 4.05 20.04 7.18
C SER A 21 3.55 21.29 6.47
N ILE A 22 4.24 22.40 6.65
CA ILE A 22 3.91 23.68 6.03
C ILE A 22 5.00 24.02 5.03
N GLU A 23 4.62 24.20 3.76
CA GLU A 23 5.54 24.59 2.69
C GLU A 23 5.11 25.89 2.03
N ARG A 24 6.05 26.60 1.39
CA ARG A 24 5.71 27.78 0.58
C ARG A 24 5.00 27.33 -0.70
N PHE A 25 3.95 28.07 -1.10
CA PHE A 25 3.26 27.83 -2.36
C PHE A 25 4.25 27.92 -3.52
N ASN A 26 4.35 26.84 -4.31
CA ASN A 26 5.17 26.80 -5.51
C ASN A 26 4.31 26.64 -6.78
N LYS A 27 4.26 27.68 -7.61
CA LYS A 27 3.50 27.66 -8.88
C LYS A 27 4.02 26.61 -9.87
N GLU A 28 5.33 26.39 -9.88
CA GLU A 28 5.97 25.40 -10.75
C GLU A 28 5.51 23.98 -10.39
N LYS A 29 5.28 23.71 -9.09
CA LYS A 29 4.77 22.41 -8.63
C LYS A 29 3.38 22.12 -9.21
N VAL A 30 2.50 23.12 -9.25
CA VAL A 30 1.15 23.01 -9.85
C VAL A 30 1.25 22.86 -11.37
N LYS A 31 2.03 23.72 -12.04
CA LYS A 31 2.24 23.67 -13.49
C LYS A 31 2.77 22.30 -13.93
N ASN A 32 3.84 21.82 -13.32
CA ASN A 32 4.48 20.56 -13.66
C ASN A 32 3.57 19.36 -13.38
N THR A 33 2.74 19.44 -12.33
CA THR A 33 1.74 18.40 -12.05
C THR A 33 0.69 18.34 -13.16
N LEU A 34 0.18 19.50 -13.62
CA LEU A 34 -0.80 19.57 -14.70
C LEU A 34 -0.22 19.08 -16.04
N VAL A 35 1.02 19.42 -16.35
CA VAL A 35 1.71 18.91 -17.56
C VAL A 35 1.86 17.38 -17.51
N LYS A 36 2.22 16.82 -16.35
CA LYS A 36 2.34 15.35 -16.18
C LYS A 36 1.04 14.59 -16.41
N VAL A 37 -0.10 15.23 -16.13
CA VAL A 37 -1.43 14.62 -16.35
C VAL A 37 -2.01 14.97 -17.72
N GLY A 38 -1.19 15.48 -18.65
CA GLY A 38 -1.58 15.70 -20.04
C GLY A 38 -2.15 17.09 -20.36
N ALA A 39 -2.14 18.05 -19.42
CA ALA A 39 -2.57 19.41 -19.73
C ALA A 39 -1.54 20.13 -20.62
N PRO A 40 -1.96 20.79 -21.71
CA PRO A 40 -1.07 21.61 -22.52
C PRO A 40 -0.36 22.68 -21.68
N LEU A 41 0.94 22.92 -21.96
CA LEU A 41 1.80 23.80 -21.15
C LEU A 41 1.19 25.20 -20.92
N ARG A 42 0.55 25.76 -21.96
CA ARG A 42 -0.14 27.06 -21.88
C ARG A 42 -1.29 27.04 -20.86
N ILE A 43 -2.12 26.00 -20.90
CA ILE A 43 -3.26 25.80 -19.99
C ILE A 43 -2.75 25.58 -18.56
N ALA A 44 -1.73 24.73 -18.38
CA ALA A 44 -1.11 24.48 -17.08
C ALA A 44 -0.54 25.76 -16.45
N SER A 45 0.09 26.63 -17.25
CA SER A 45 0.67 27.90 -16.80
C SER A 45 -0.40 28.92 -16.40
N GLU A 46 -1.49 29.01 -17.18
CA GLU A 46 -2.64 29.86 -16.84
C GLU A 46 -3.30 29.41 -15.53
N ILE A 47 -3.51 28.11 -15.34
CA ILE A 47 -4.14 27.55 -14.14
C ILE A 47 -3.24 27.76 -12.92
N ALA A 48 -1.94 27.52 -13.02
CA ALA A 48 -0.99 27.77 -11.93
C ALA A 48 -0.99 29.24 -11.50
N THR A 49 -1.07 30.16 -12.46
CA THR A 49 -1.14 31.61 -12.18
C THR A 49 -2.45 31.99 -11.50
N LYS A 50 -3.59 31.50 -12.00
CA LYS A 50 -4.91 31.76 -11.40
C LYS A 50 -5.03 31.18 -9.99
N THR A 51 -4.50 29.98 -9.78
CA THR A 51 -4.49 29.31 -8.48
C THR A 51 -3.65 30.11 -7.47
N PHE A 52 -2.50 30.65 -7.89
CA PHE A 52 -1.69 31.52 -7.04
C PHE A 52 -2.38 32.85 -6.71
N SER A 53 -3.01 33.49 -7.69
CA SER A 53 -3.75 34.73 -7.45
C SER A 53 -4.90 34.52 -6.47
N TRP A 54 -5.61 33.39 -6.58
CA TRP A 54 -6.63 33.00 -5.61
C TRP A 54 -6.03 32.78 -4.21
N SER A 55 -4.89 32.08 -4.11
CA SER A 55 -4.28 31.74 -2.82
C SER A 55 -3.69 32.94 -2.09
N LYS A 56 -3.34 34.05 -2.77
CA LYS A 56 -2.92 35.32 -2.14
C LYS A 56 -3.96 35.94 -1.21
N SER A 57 -5.25 35.65 -1.43
CA SER A 57 -6.32 36.12 -0.55
C SER A 57 -6.28 35.43 0.82
N LYS A 58 -5.60 34.28 0.92
CA LYS A 58 -5.46 33.46 2.11
C LYS A 58 -4.04 33.57 2.70
N LYS A 59 -3.91 33.49 4.02
CA LYS A 59 -2.60 33.46 4.71
C LYS A 59 -2.00 32.04 4.68
N GLU A 60 -2.87 31.05 4.79
CA GLU A 60 -2.57 29.62 4.75
C GLU A 60 -3.68 28.92 3.94
N VAL A 61 -3.31 27.92 3.15
CA VAL A 61 -4.25 27.13 2.34
C VAL A 61 -4.00 25.65 2.60
N ASP A 62 -5.06 24.92 2.89
CA ASP A 62 -5.00 23.45 2.98
C ASP A 62 -4.75 22.86 1.58
N ILE A 63 -3.87 21.86 1.49
CA ILE A 63 -3.56 21.18 0.23
C ILE A 63 -4.81 20.63 -0.47
N HIS A 64 -5.83 20.22 0.27
CA HIS A 64 -7.08 19.71 -0.29
C HIS A 64 -7.93 20.83 -0.90
N GLU A 65 -7.96 22.01 -0.28
CA GLU A 65 -8.57 23.20 -0.88
C GLU A 65 -7.82 23.64 -2.14
N LEU A 66 -6.49 23.53 -2.12
CA LEU A 66 -5.65 23.82 -3.28
C LEU A 66 -5.96 22.87 -4.45
N GLU A 67 -5.96 21.56 -4.18
CA GLU A 67 -6.27 20.52 -5.17
C GLU A 67 -7.68 20.71 -5.75
N LYS A 68 -8.67 20.99 -4.90
CA LYS A 68 -10.04 21.31 -5.33
C LYS A 68 -10.06 22.52 -6.27
N LYS A 69 -9.31 23.58 -5.92
CA LYS A 69 -9.28 24.77 -6.77
C LYS A 69 -8.61 24.53 -8.11
N VAL A 70 -7.52 23.76 -8.13
CA VAL A 70 -6.84 23.35 -9.36
C VAL A 70 -7.77 22.51 -10.23
N PHE A 71 -8.52 21.58 -9.64
CA PHE A 71 -9.52 20.79 -10.37
C PHE A 71 -10.61 21.68 -10.99
N GLU A 72 -11.22 22.57 -10.22
CA GLU A 72 -12.25 23.51 -10.72
C GLU A 72 -11.76 24.36 -11.90
N LEU A 73 -10.54 24.89 -11.81
CA LEU A 73 -9.96 25.73 -12.85
C LEU A 73 -9.56 24.91 -14.09
N THR A 74 -9.10 23.68 -13.89
CA THR A 74 -8.78 22.76 -14.99
C THR A 74 -10.04 22.31 -15.72
N ALA A 75 -11.10 21.94 -15.00
CA ALA A 75 -12.36 21.45 -15.58
C ALA A 75 -13.03 22.47 -16.51
N LYS A 76 -12.86 23.77 -16.23
CA LYS A 76 -13.33 24.86 -17.11
C LYS A 76 -12.59 24.97 -18.45
N LYS A 77 -11.43 24.33 -18.58
CA LYS A 77 -10.56 24.39 -19.77
C LYS A 77 -10.43 23.04 -20.46
N SER A 78 -10.32 21.96 -19.70
CA SER A 78 -10.28 20.58 -20.16
C SER A 78 -10.81 19.66 -19.07
N ILE A 79 -11.96 19.03 -19.35
CA ILE A 79 -12.58 18.07 -18.44
C ILE A 79 -11.70 16.82 -18.28
N GLU A 80 -11.09 16.36 -19.37
CA GLU A 80 -10.18 15.21 -19.38
C GLU A 80 -8.95 15.42 -18.50
N ALA A 81 -8.27 16.57 -18.63
CA ALA A 81 -7.12 16.90 -17.79
C ALA A 81 -7.51 17.06 -16.31
N ALA A 82 -8.75 17.50 -16.03
CA ALA A 82 -9.25 17.62 -14.66
C ALA A 82 -9.47 16.23 -14.02
N TYR A 83 -10.07 15.28 -14.76
CA TYR A 83 -10.20 13.90 -14.29
C TYR A 83 -8.84 13.23 -14.12
N ALA A 84 -7.93 13.37 -15.08
CA ALA A 84 -6.56 12.86 -14.96
C ALA A 84 -5.81 13.45 -13.74
N PHE A 85 -6.03 14.74 -13.44
CA PHE A 85 -5.51 15.36 -12.22
C PHE A 85 -6.12 14.78 -10.93
N LYS A 86 -7.43 14.55 -10.91
CA LYS A 86 -8.13 13.92 -9.77
C LYS A 86 -7.63 12.49 -9.55
N ASP A 87 -7.44 11.73 -10.62
CA ASP A 87 -6.93 10.36 -10.55
C ASP A 87 -5.47 10.35 -10.09
N PHE A 88 -4.62 11.26 -10.60
CA PHE A 88 -3.24 11.39 -10.16
C PHE A 88 -3.13 11.74 -8.65
N THR A 89 -3.93 12.69 -8.18
CA THR A 89 -3.95 13.07 -6.76
C THR A 89 -4.46 11.91 -5.90
N THR A 90 -5.48 11.16 -6.36
CA THR A 90 -6.02 9.96 -5.70
C THR A 90 -5.02 8.80 -5.67
N GLN A 91 -4.36 8.49 -6.79
CA GLN A 91 -3.32 7.47 -6.88
C GLN A 91 -2.10 7.82 -6.03
N LYS A 92 -1.75 9.10 -5.87
CA LYS A 92 -0.72 9.53 -4.93
C LYS A 92 -1.12 9.25 -3.47
N VAL A 93 -2.41 9.27 -3.15
CA VAL A 93 -2.93 8.80 -1.85
C VAL A 93 -2.79 7.30 -1.74
N ILE A 94 -3.28 6.55 -2.72
CA ILE A 94 -3.25 5.08 -2.71
C ILE A 94 -1.80 4.58 -2.66
N GLY A 95 -0.89 5.18 -3.42
CA GLY A 95 0.55 4.89 -3.39
C GLY A 95 1.20 5.21 -2.04
N ARG A 96 0.74 6.25 -1.33
CA ARG A 96 1.21 6.59 0.03
C ARG A 96 0.62 5.68 1.11
N VAL A 97 -0.65 5.28 1.00
CA VAL A 97 -1.25 4.24 1.87
C VAL A 97 -0.56 2.90 1.63
N ARG A 98 -0.20 2.59 0.37
CA ARG A 98 0.62 1.43 -0.01
C ARG A 98 2.08 1.55 0.47
N GLN A 99 2.57 2.75 0.80
CA GLN A 99 3.85 2.99 1.48
C GLN A 99 3.74 2.93 3.00
N GLN A 100 2.57 3.14 3.59
CA GLN A 100 2.35 3.03 5.05
C GLN A 100 2.43 1.59 5.55
N PHE A 101 2.13 0.61 4.70
CA PHE A 101 2.41 -0.79 4.99
C PHE A 101 3.56 -1.27 4.12
N THR A 102 4.71 -1.50 4.75
CA THR A 102 5.82 -2.21 4.13
C THR A 102 5.34 -3.59 3.65
N ARG A 103 5.95 -4.13 2.58
CA ARG A 103 5.63 -5.49 2.10
C ARG A 103 5.72 -6.54 3.22
N LYS A 104 6.62 -6.31 4.19
CA LYS A 104 6.79 -7.15 5.38
C LYS A 104 5.61 -7.06 6.35
N GLU A 105 5.01 -5.89 6.54
CA GLU A 105 3.80 -5.72 7.37
C GLU A 105 2.57 -6.36 6.73
N VAL A 106 2.38 -6.19 5.42
CA VAL A 106 1.29 -6.85 4.68
C VAL A 106 1.43 -8.37 4.78
N ALA A 107 2.64 -8.89 4.60
CA ALA A 107 2.94 -10.31 4.76
C ALA A 107 2.62 -10.80 6.19
N ARG A 108 3.02 -10.08 7.23
CA ARG A 108 2.69 -10.43 8.63
C ARG A 108 1.19 -10.43 8.91
N MET A 109 0.46 -9.42 8.44
CA MET A 109 -1.00 -9.34 8.60
C MET A 109 -1.71 -10.51 7.89
N MET A 110 -1.26 -10.88 6.69
CA MET A 110 -1.78 -12.05 5.97
C MET A 110 -1.48 -13.36 6.68
N THR A 111 -0.27 -13.55 7.22
CA THR A 111 0.09 -14.73 8.01
C THR A 111 -0.75 -14.85 9.27
N CYS A 112 -0.95 -13.75 10.02
CA CYS A 112 -1.81 -13.75 11.20
C CYS A 112 -3.27 -14.09 10.86
N LEU A 113 -3.83 -13.47 9.82
CA LEU A 113 -5.19 -13.76 9.36
C LEU A 113 -5.34 -15.24 8.95
N PHE A 114 -4.33 -15.79 8.28
CA PHE A 114 -4.35 -17.18 7.85
C PHE A 114 -4.32 -18.17 9.02
N VAL A 115 -3.47 -17.92 10.03
CA VAL A 115 -3.45 -18.73 11.26
C VAL A 115 -4.81 -18.70 11.98
N ILE A 116 -5.46 -17.53 12.02
CA ILE A 116 -6.81 -17.40 12.60
C ILE A 116 -7.82 -18.25 11.81
N ILE A 117 -7.84 -18.13 10.47
CA ILE A 117 -8.75 -18.93 9.61
C ILE A 117 -8.53 -20.43 9.82
N GLN A 118 -7.29 -20.86 9.98
CA GLN A 118 -6.96 -22.26 10.26
C GLN A 118 -7.50 -22.73 11.62
N ILE A 119 -7.31 -21.95 12.69
CA ILE A 119 -7.85 -22.26 14.03
C ILE A 119 -9.38 -22.37 14.01
N TYR A 120 -10.06 -21.48 13.29
CA TYR A 120 -11.52 -21.55 13.13
C TYR A 120 -11.94 -22.77 12.30
N SER A 121 -11.18 -23.11 11.28
CA SER A 121 -11.43 -24.30 10.47
C SER A 121 -11.36 -25.54 11.36
N PHE A 122 -10.31 -25.70 12.18
CA PHE A 122 -10.13 -26.82 13.14
C PHE A 122 -11.29 -27.06 14.11
N ARG A 123 -12.05 -26.02 14.47
CA ARG A 123 -13.20 -26.16 15.38
C ARG A 123 -14.46 -26.71 14.71
N ALA A 124 -14.48 -26.88 13.38
CA ALA A 124 -15.60 -27.49 12.70
C ALA A 124 -15.61 -29.02 12.94
N GLU A 125 -16.67 -29.53 13.57
CA GLU A 125 -16.84 -30.91 14.06
C GLU A 125 -16.77 -32.04 13.00
N TYR A 126 -16.51 -31.73 11.72
CA TYR A 126 -16.46 -32.70 10.65
C TYR A 126 -15.27 -32.45 9.71
N PHE A 127 -14.11 -32.98 10.07
CA PHE A 127 -12.95 -33.03 9.19
C PHE A 127 -12.86 -34.38 8.49
N SER A 128 -12.82 -34.32 7.17
CA SER A 128 -12.44 -35.44 6.30
C SER A 128 -11.12 -35.15 5.63
N LEU A 129 -10.40 -36.20 5.21
CA LEU A 129 -9.14 -36.08 4.48
C LEU A 129 -9.21 -35.10 3.30
N ASN A 130 -10.31 -35.11 2.54
CA ASN A 130 -10.52 -34.21 1.40
C ASN A 130 -10.55 -32.73 1.80
N ARG A 131 -11.17 -32.41 2.95
CA ARG A 131 -11.14 -31.05 3.51
C ARG A 131 -9.74 -30.70 3.98
N GLY A 132 -9.03 -31.63 4.62
CA GLY A 132 -7.63 -31.45 5.02
C GLY A 132 -6.70 -31.13 3.84
N LEU A 133 -6.86 -31.83 2.71
CA LEU A 133 -6.07 -31.58 1.50
C LEU A 133 -6.37 -30.22 0.87
N LEU A 134 -7.64 -29.80 0.85
CA LEU A 134 -8.03 -28.47 0.35
C LEU A 134 -7.42 -27.36 1.21
N ILE A 135 -7.40 -27.55 2.53
CA ILE A 135 -6.78 -26.63 3.47
C ILE A 135 -5.26 -26.58 3.25
N LEU A 136 -4.60 -27.72 3.05
CA LEU A 136 -3.17 -27.79 2.75
C LEU A 136 -2.82 -27.04 1.46
N LEU A 137 -3.61 -27.22 0.40
CA LEU A 137 -3.43 -26.50 -0.86
C LEU A 137 -3.54 -24.99 -0.66
N THR A 138 -4.55 -24.56 0.11
CA THR A 138 -4.76 -23.14 0.41
C THR A 138 -3.60 -22.57 1.25
N SER A 139 -3.04 -23.35 2.18
CA SER A 139 -1.81 -23.00 2.92
C SER A 139 -0.61 -22.83 2.01
N ILE A 140 -0.40 -23.75 1.06
CA ILE A 140 0.74 -23.69 0.13
C ILE A 140 0.65 -22.42 -0.73
N ILE A 141 -0.54 -22.14 -1.30
CA ILE A 141 -0.77 -20.94 -2.11
C ILE A 141 -0.53 -19.67 -1.27
N THR A 142 -1.10 -19.62 -0.06
CA THR A 142 -0.98 -18.43 0.81
C THR A 142 0.46 -18.20 1.25
N SER A 143 1.17 -19.24 1.70
CA SER A 143 2.59 -19.16 2.07
C SER A 143 3.45 -18.75 0.88
N SER A 144 3.15 -19.21 -0.33
CA SER A 144 3.85 -18.79 -1.55
C SER A 144 3.68 -17.30 -1.82
N ILE A 145 2.45 -16.77 -1.71
CA ILE A 145 2.16 -15.35 -1.89
C ILE A 145 2.89 -14.51 -0.82
N VAL A 146 2.83 -14.93 0.44
CA VAL A 146 3.50 -14.25 1.57
C VAL A 146 5.02 -14.22 1.37
N LEU A 147 5.62 -15.36 1.03
CA LEU A 147 7.07 -15.45 0.75
C LEU A 147 7.46 -14.61 -0.45
N TRP A 148 6.67 -14.61 -1.52
CA TRP A 148 6.91 -13.76 -2.69
C TRP A 148 6.92 -12.27 -2.32
N LEU A 149 5.99 -11.84 -1.45
CA LEU A 149 5.95 -10.47 -0.96
C LEU A 149 7.16 -10.13 -0.07
N TYR A 150 7.71 -11.11 0.67
CA TYR A 150 8.75 -10.88 1.66
C TYR A 150 10.18 -10.95 1.12
N VAL A 151 10.50 -11.99 0.34
CA VAL A 151 11.86 -12.27 -0.20
C VAL A 151 11.95 -12.16 -1.73
N GLY A 152 10.82 -12.00 -2.42
CA GLY A 152 10.78 -11.95 -3.89
C GLY A 152 10.76 -13.33 -4.55
N ARG A 153 10.60 -13.36 -5.88
CA ARG A 153 10.27 -14.58 -6.65
C ARG A 153 11.33 -15.68 -6.63
N ILE A 154 12.61 -15.30 -6.58
CA ILE A 154 13.72 -16.24 -6.77
C ILE A 154 13.97 -17.04 -5.48
N GLU A 155 13.98 -16.37 -4.33
CA GLU A 155 14.27 -17.01 -3.03
C GLU A 155 13.05 -17.72 -2.42
N MET A 156 11.84 -17.33 -2.83
CA MET A 156 10.56 -17.89 -2.37
C MET A 156 10.54 -19.43 -2.34
N TRP A 157 10.97 -20.07 -3.43
CA TRP A 157 10.89 -21.54 -3.56
C TRP A 157 11.75 -22.27 -2.55
N LYS A 158 12.96 -21.76 -2.27
CA LYS A 158 13.84 -22.33 -1.25
C LYS A 158 13.15 -22.32 0.11
N HIS A 159 12.58 -21.17 0.49
CA HIS A 159 11.94 -21.03 1.80
C HIS A 159 10.64 -21.84 1.90
N LEU A 160 9.88 -21.96 0.81
CA LEU A 160 8.69 -22.78 0.74
C LEU A 160 9.01 -24.27 0.95
N ILE A 161 10.00 -24.80 0.24
CA ILE A 161 10.42 -26.20 0.36
C ILE A 161 10.90 -26.51 1.78
N THR A 162 11.79 -25.67 2.34
CA THR A 162 12.26 -25.84 3.72
C THR A 162 11.12 -25.78 4.72
N GLY A 163 10.17 -24.85 4.54
CA GLY A 163 9.00 -24.74 5.41
C GLY A 163 8.08 -25.95 5.35
N ILE A 164 7.85 -26.53 4.16
CA ILE A 164 7.11 -27.78 3.98
C ILE A 164 7.79 -28.91 4.75
N LEU A 165 9.09 -29.13 4.54
CA LEU A 165 9.84 -30.19 5.21
C LEU A 165 9.76 -30.09 6.74
N ILE A 166 9.92 -28.89 7.30
CA ILE A 166 9.81 -28.65 8.74
C ILE A 166 8.38 -28.91 9.24
N SER A 167 7.38 -28.35 8.55
CA SER A 167 5.98 -28.46 8.97
C SER A 167 5.48 -29.90 8.95
N VAL A 168 5.80 -30.67 7.92
CA VAL A 168 5.42 -32.08 7.80
C VAL A 168 6.14 -32.92 8.84
N SER A 169 7.46 -32.74 9.02
CA SER A 169 8.23 -33.54 10.00
C SER A 169 7.72 -33.34 11.42
N LEU A 170 7.50 -32.08 11.84
CA LEU A 170 6.97 -31.78 13.18
C LEU A 170 5.54 -32.34 13.36
N SER A 171 4.72 -32.27 12.33
CA SER A 171 3.34 -32.77 12.39
C SER A 171 3.28 -34.30 12.48
N VAL A 172 4.16 -35.01 11.76
CA VAL A 172 4.29 -36.47 11.85
C VAL A 172 4.78 -36.89 13.24
N ILE A 173 5.81 -36.23 13.78
CA ILE A 173 6.33 -36.51 15.13
C ILE A 173 5.23 -36.28 16.18
N GLY A 174 4.55 -35.13 16.11
CA GLY A 174 3.46 -34.81 17.04
C GLY A 174 2.30 -35.79 16.97
N ALA A 175 1.92 -36.24 15.77
CA ALA A 175 0.87 -37.22 15.58
C ALA A 175 1.24 -38.61 16.08
N LEU A 176 2.50 -39.04 15.94
CA LEU A 176 2.99 -40.29 16.52
C LEU A 176 2.94 -40.28 18.05
N ILE A 177 3.24 -39.13 18.68
CA ILE A 177 3.19 -38.98 20.15
C ILE A 177 1.74 -39.00 20.66
N LEU A 178 0.82 -38.40 19.91
CA LEU A 178 -0.56 -38.15 20.34
C LEU A 178 -1.58 -39.14 19.75
N ASP A 179 -1.13 -40.18 19.05
CA ASP A 179 -1.96 -41.17 18.34
C ASP A 179 -3.04 -40.53 17.45
N ILE A 180 -2.62 -39.55 16.64
CA ILE A 180 -3.52 -38.78 15.77
C ILE A 180 -3.63 -39.46 14.40
N LYS A 181 -4.85 -39.58 13.89
CA LYS A 181 -5.14 -40.08 12.53
C LYS A 181 -4.51 -39.20 11.44
N LEU A 182 -4.33 -39.78 10.25
CA LEU A 182 -3.74 -39.12 9.08
C LEU A 182 -4.37 -37.75 8.75
N GLU A 183 -5.69 -37.62 8.92
CA GLU A 183 -6.41 -36.37 8.67
C GLU A 183 -5.90 -35.25 9.59
N GLY A 184 -5.62 -35.55 10.85
CA GLY A 184 -5.05 -34.59 11.80
C GLY A 184 -3.61 -34.20 11.45
N ILE A 185 -2.81 -35.11 10.88
CA ILE A 185 -1.45 -34.80 10.38
C ILE A 185 -1.51 -33.76 9.27
N VAL A 186 -2.40 -33.94 8.30
CA VAL A 186 -2.54 -33.04 7.14
C VAL A 186 -2.93 -31.64 7.60
N ILE A 187 -3.85 -31.51 8.55
CA ILE A 187 -4.30 -30.19 9.03
C ILE A 187 -3.20 -29.55 9.90
N ALA A 188 -2.52 -30.31 10.76
CA ALA A 188 -1.40 -29.80 11.55
C ALA A 188 -0.28 -29.25 10.64
N ALA A 189 0.08 -29.98 9.58
CA ALA A 189 1.06 -29.52 8.60
C ALA A 189 0.60 -28.25 7.87
N SER A 190 -0.69 -28.19 7.51
CA SER A 190 -1.29 -27.04 6.85
C SER A 190 -1.23 -25.77 7.69
N ALA A 191 -1.47 -25.88 8.99
CA ALA A 191 -1.44 -24.75 9.91
C ALA A 191 0.00 -24.34 10.30
N ALA A 192 0.93 -25.29 10.34
CA ALA A 192 2.33 -25.04 10.66
C ALA A 192 3.11 -24.41 9.48
N LEU A 193 2.70 -24.65 8.23
CA LEU A 193 3.42 -24.23 7.02
C LEU A 193 3.70 -22.70 6.93
N PRO A 194 2.74 -21.80 7.19
CA PRO A 194 3.00 -20.35 7.18
C PRO A 194 4.00 -19.91 8.25
N VAL A 195 4.00 -20.57 9.41
CA VAL A 195 4.90 -20.24 10.51
C VAL A 195 6.31 -20.74 10.20
N SER A 196 6.45 -22.00 9.75
CA SER A 196 7.75 -22.59 9.42
C SER A 196 8.45 -21.88 8.27
N THR A 197 7.70 -21.48 7.24
CA THR A 197 8.22 -20.69 6.11
C THR A 197 8.70 -19.30 6.56
N MET A 198 7.95 -18.62 7.44
CA MET A 198 8.34 -17.30 7.95
C MET A 198 9.53 -17.35 8.92
N VAL A 199 9.61 -18.36 9.79
CA VAL A 199 10.78 -18.54 10.68
C VAL A 199 12.05 -18.75 9.87
N ASN A 200 11.98 -19.55 8.80
CA ASN A 200 13.12 -19.77 7.93
C ASN A 200 13.60 -18.47 7.27
N VAL A 201 12.67 -17.65 6.79
CA VAL A 201 12.99 -16.33 6.21
C VAL A 201 13.63 -15.38 7.23
N LEU A 202 13.17 -15.36 8.48
CA LEU A 202 13.71 -14.48 9.53
C LEU A 202 15.12 -14.86 10.01
N LYS A 203 15.56 -16.09 9.75
CA LYS A 203 16.91 -16.56 10.12
C LYS A 203 17.98 -16.25 9.06
N THR A 204 17.57 -15.97 7.84
CA THR A 204 18.42 -15.55 6.70
C THR A 204 18.52 -14.04 6.63
#